data_AF-A0A2E2U628-F1
#
_entry.id   AF-A0A2E2U628-F1
#
_cell.length_a   1.000
_cell.length_b   1.000
_cell.length_c   1.000
_cell.angle_alpha   90.00
_cell.angle_beta   90.00
_cell.angle_gamma   90.00
#
_symmetry.space_group_name_H-M   'P 1'
#
loop_
_entity.id
_entity.type
_entity.pdbx_description
1 polymer ?
#
loop_
_entity_poly.entity_id
_entity_poly.type
_entity_poly.pdbx_seq_one_letter_code
_entity_poly.pdbx_strand_id
1 'polypeptide(L)'
;MDKRIPDLSQYITPETAGIIWFTDEPLKYSTPGVYEFNYLLDGLLVKSMEENSEKINSSNFFLGDSFGLPFFIGHCVIKEKSDFNLIHNHFKLSESFIKENSTVYIYNKSQNTANINVLKELKSKYKMVEFKHLNI
;
A
#
# COMPACT_ATOMS: atom_id res chain seq x y z
N MET A 1 -25.16 0.88 1.08
CA MET A 1 -23.89 0.13 1.08
C MET A 1 -22.89 0.93 0.28
N ASP A 2 -21.72 1.19 0.84
CA ASP A 2 -20.63 1.84 0.15
C ASP A 2 -20.12 0.91 -0.97
N LYS A 3 -20.10 1.38 -2.23
CA LYS A 3 -19.76 0.56 -3.39
C LYS A 3 -18.26 0.22 -3.47
N ARG A 4 -17.43 0.95 -2.70
CA ARG A 4 -15.97 0.86 -2.76
C ARG A 4 -15.38 -0.44 -2.19
N ILE A 5 -16.03 -1.06 -1.20
CA ILE A 5 -15.59 -2.36 -0.65
C ILE A 5 -15.82 -3.50 -1.66
N PRO A 6 -17.02 -3.65 -2.28
CA PRO A 6 -17.23 -4.59 -3.37
C PRO A 6 -16.21 -4.41 -4.51
N ASP A 7 -15.88 -3.17 -4.87
CA ASP A 7 -14.91 -2.89 -5.93
C ASP A 7 -13.49 -3.32 -5.53
N LEU A 8 -13.06 -3.07 -4.28
CA LEU A 8 -11.77 -3.54 -3.74
C LEU A 8 -11.69 -5.08 -3.70
N SER A 9 -12.77 -5.76 -3.30
CA SER A 9 -12.79 -7.21 -3.12
C SER A 9 -12.50 -8.00 -4.40
N GLN A 10 -12.73 -7.40 -5.58
CA GLN A 10 -12.41 -8.00 -6.88
C GLN A 10 -10.90 -8.09 -7.13
N TYR A 11 -10.11 -7.26 -6.44
CA TYR A 11 -8.65 -7.21 -6.60
C TYR A 11 -7.92 -8.08 -5.58
N ILE A 12 -8.53 -8.39 -4.44
CA ILE A 12 -7.86 -9.14 -3.37
C ILE A 12 -8.11 -10.64 -3.57
N THR A 13 -7.10 -11.32 -4.10
CA THR A 13 -7.07 -12.77 -4.34
C THR A 13 -5.99 -13.45 -3.48
N PRO A 14 -5.95 -14.79 -3.39
CA PRO A 14 -4.87 -15.51 -2.68
C PRO A 14 -3.46 -15.20 -3.22
N GLU A 15 -3.33 -14.77 -4.47
CA GLU A 15 -2.07 -14.37 -5.09
C GLU A 15 -1.69 -12.92 -4.76
N THR A 16 -2.58 -12.17 -4.10
CA THR A 16 -2.33 -10.78 -3.75
C THR A 16 -1.51 -10.68 -2.47
N ALA A 17 -0.26 -10.26 -2.58
CA ALA A 17 0.64 -10.13 -1.44
C ALA A 17 0.53 -8.79 -0.71
N GLY A 18 0.03 -7.74 -1.37
CA GLY A 18 -0.12 -6.46 -0.70
C GLY A 18 -0.51 -5.28 -1.58
N ILE A 19 -0.59 -4.12 -0.95
CA ILE A 19 -0.87 -2.83 -1.56
C ILE A 19 0.24 -1.85 -1.20
N ILE A 20 0.72 -1.14 -2.20
CA ILE A 20 1.58 0.03 -2.04
C ILE A 20 0.72 1.26 -2.23
N TRP A 21 0.84 2.20 -1.31
CA TRP A 21 0.02 3.38 -1.26
C TRP A 21 0.87 4.64 -1.18
N PHE A 22 0.67 5.53 -2.15
CA PHE A 22 1.36 6.81 -2.22
C PHE A 22 0.39 7.96 -2.04
N THR A 23 0.77 8.94 -1.22
CA THR A 23 0.03 10.18 -0.97
C THR A 23 0.99 11.37 -0.93
N ASP A 24 0.48 12.59 -1.07
CA ASP A 24 1.29 13.80 -0.89
C ASP A 24 1.34 14.25 0.59
N GLU A 25 0.41 13.74 1.40
CA GLU A 25 0.28 14.06 2.82
C GLU A 25 0.21 12.81 3.70
N PRO A 26 0.62 12.91 4.98
CA PRO A 26 0.41 11.86 5.98
C PRO A 26 -1.04 11.37 6.05
N LEU A 27 -1.22 10.13 6.49
CA LEU A 27 -2.54 9.52 6.64
C LEU A 27 -3.42 10.28 7.64
N LYS A 28 -4.67 10.50 7.24
CA LYS A 28 -5.77 11.09 8.02
C LYS A 28 -7.03 10.28 7.71
N TYR A 29 -8.06 10.37 8.54
CA TYR A 29 -9.33 9.65 8.28
C TYR A 29 -9.96 9.94 6.91
N SER A 30 -9.73 11.14 6.36
CA SER A 30 -10.21 11.55 5.05
C SER A 30 -9.33 11.10 3.89
N THR A 31 -8.17 10.49 4.13
CA THR A 31 -7.27 10.07 3.05
C THR A 31 -7.95 8.99 2.21
N PRO A 32 -7.99 9.13 0.86
CA PRO A 32 -8.60 8.13 0.00
C PRO A 32 -7.97 6.75 0.22
N GLY A 33 -8.78 5.69 0.32
CA GLY A 33 -8.31 4.32 0.60
C GLY A 33 -8.31 3.94 2.08
N VAL A 34 -8.40 4.89 3.02
CA VAL A 34 -8.39 4.57 4.46
C VAL A 34 -9.50 3.61 4.85
N TYR A 35 -10.72 3.86 4.39
CA TYR A 35 -11.87 3.04 4.76
C TYR A 35 -11.71 1.60 4.24
N GLU A 36 -11.32 1.48 2.98
CA GLU A 36 -11.12 0.24 2.25
C GLU A 36 -9.97 -0.58 2.86
N PHE A 37 -8.83 0.06 3.11
CA PHE A 37 -7.64 -0.59 3.65
C PHE A 37 -7.76 -0.90 5.13
N ASN A 38 -8.51 -0.09 5.88
CA ASN A 38 -8.83 -0.40 7.26
C ASN A 38 -9.70 -1.66 7.37
N TYR A 39 -10.61 -1.89 6.42
CA TYR A 39 -11.37 -3.13 6.34
C TYR A 39 -10.47 -4.34 6.06
N LEU A 40 -9.49 -4.23 5.15
CA LEU A 40 -8.52 -5.30 4.87
C LEU A 40 -7.57 -5.60 6.03
N LEU A 41 -7.39 -4.65 6.95
CA LEU A 41 -6.47 -4.75 8.07
C LEU A 41 -7.20 -4.93 9.41
N ASP A 42 -8.47 -5.35 9.40
CA ASP A 42 -9.28 -5.58 10.60
C ASP A 42 -9.26 -4.42 11.62
N GLY A 43 -9.25 -3.18 11.13
CA GLY A 43 -9.24 -1.98 11.97
C GLY A 43 -7.86 -1.50 12.44
N LEU A 44 -6.78 -2.23 12.13
CA LEU A 44 -5.42 -1.91 12.59
C LEU A 44 -4.95 -0.52 12.12
N LEU A 45 -5.35 -0.12 10.92
CA LEU A 45 -4.94 1.15 10.32
C LEU A 45 -5.49 2.34 11.11
N VAL A 46 -6.79 2.34 11.42
CA VAL A 46 -7.43 3.38 12.24
C VAL A 46 -6.85 3.39 13.64
N LYS A 47 -6.72 2.22 14.27
CA LYS A 47 -6.10 2.11 15.59
C LYS A 47 -4.70 2.71 15.64
N SER A 48 -3.88 2.43 14.63
CA SER A 48 -2.53 2.99 14.52
C SER A 48 -2.52 4.51 14.37
N MET A 49 -3.51 5.10 13.69
CA MET A 49 -3.63 6.56 13.55
C MET A 49 -4.04 7.22 14.87
N GLU A 50 -4.88 6.57 15.68
CA GLU A 50 -5.27 7.06 17.02
C GLU A 50 -4.08 7.05 17.99
N GLU A 51 -3.38 5.91 18.07
CA GLU A 51 -2.22 5.71 18.94
C GLU A 51 -1.03 6.61 18.59
N ASN A 52 -0.93 7.02 17.33
CA ASN A 52 0.14 7.90 16.83
C ASN A 52 -0.40 9.28 16.42
N SER A 53 -1.52 9.73 17.00
CA SER A 53 -2.15 11.00 16.65
C SER A 53 -1.23 12.23 16.77
N GLU A 54 -0.21 12.17 17.62
CA GLU A 54 0.81 13.22 17.77
C GLU A 54 2.03 13.06 16.83
N LYS A 55 2.19 11.91 16.17
CA LYS A 55 3.34 11.61 15.30
C LYS A 55 2.95 11.69 13.83
N ILE A 56 3.61 12.59 13.12
CA ILE A 56 3.47 12.70 11.67
C ILE A 56 4.45 11.73 10.99
N ASN A 57 3.97 10.54 10.65
CA ASN A 57 4.77 9.54 9.94
C ASN A 57 4.73 9.77 8.43
N SER A 58 5.91 9.84 7.79
CA SER A 58 6.05 9.86 6.33
C SER A 58 6.02 8.48 5.69
N SER A 59 6.14 7.41 6.48
CA SER A 59 6.11 6.03 6.03
C SER A 59 5.43 5.17 7.07
N ASN A 60 4.47 4.34 6.66
CA ASN A 60 3.80 3.38 7.53
C ASN A 60 3.78 2.02 6.84
N PHE A 61 4.00 0.96 7.62
CA PHE A 61 3.92 -0.41 7.15
C PHE A 61 2.93 -1.17 8.03
N PHE A 62 1.90 -1.73 7.42
CA PHE A 62 0.90 -2.54 8.08
C PHE A 62 1.00 -3.97 7.56
N LEU A 63 0.91 -4.92 8.47
CA LEU A 63 0.88 -6.35 8.16
C LEU A 63 -0.42 -6.93 8.71
N GLY A 64 -1.18 -7.56 7.84
CA GLY A 64 -2.39 -8.31 8.15
C GLY A 64 -2.35 -9.71 7.55
N ASP A 65 -3.50 -10.35 7.52
CA ASP A 65 -3.71 -11.67 6.91
C ASP A 65 -4.80 -11.56 5.84
N SER A 66 -4.59 -12.23 4.70
CA SER A 66 -5.58 -12.38 3.64
C SER A 66 -5.53 -13.82 3.13
N PHE A 67 -6.67 -14.52 3.13
CA PHE A 67 -6.77 -15.94 2.76
C PHE A 67 -5.81 -16.88 3.53
N GLY A 68 -5.44 -16.54 4.78
CA GLY A 68 -4.48 -17.31 5.57
C GLY A 68 -3.02 -17.09 5.15
N LEU A 69 -2.76 -16.04 4.36
CA LEU A 69 -1.43 -15.66 3.91
C LEU A 69 -1.10 -14.23 4.39
N PRO A 70 0.18 -13.93 4.70
CA PRO A 70 0.58 -12.57 5.05
C PRO A 70 0.26 -11.58 3.94
N PHE A 71 -0.38 -10.47 4.31
CA PHE A 71 -0.76 -9.40 3.39
C PHE A 71 -0.29 -8.06 3.95
N PHE A 72 0.41 -7.25 3.14
CA PHE A 72 0.93 -5.97 3.61
C PHE A 72 0.26 -4.76 2.95
N ILE A 73 0.21 -3.65 3.69
CA ILE A 73 -0.07 -2.31 3.14
C ILE A 73 1.09 -1.40 3.49
N GLY A 74 1.86 -1.00 2.48
CA GLY A 74 2.99 -0.08 2.61
C GLY A 74 2.61 1.32 2.14
N HIS A 75 2.55 2.28 3.05
CA HIS A 75 2.21 3.67 2.76
C HIS A 75 3.44 4.58 2.81
N CYS A 76 3.66 5.38 1.76
CA CYS A 76 4.71 6.41 1.73
C CYS A 76 4.14 7.77 1.31
N VAL A 77 4.50 8.82 2.05
CA VAL A 77 4.27 10.21 1.68
C VAL A 77 5.36 10.63 0.72
N ILE A 78 4.98 11.12 -0.46
CA ILE A 78 5.90 11.59 -1.49
C ILE A 78 5.81 13.12 -1.55
N LYS A 79 6.83 13.80 -1.05
CA LYS A 79 7.00 15.26 -1.17
C LYS A 79 8.00 15.60 -2.26
N GLU A 80 9.04 14.78 -2.38
CA GLU A 80 10.09 14.89 -3.37
C GLU A 80 10.40 13.51 -3.99
N LYS A 81 11.14 13.51 -5.11
CA LYS A 81 11.46 12.29 -5.85
C LYS A 81 12.25 11.27 -5.00
N SER A 82 13.07 11.74 -4.07
CA SER A 82 13.86 10.92 -3.13
C SER A 82 12.99 10.08 -2.19
N ASP A 83 11.80 10.57 -1.82
CA ASP A 83 10.89 9.88 -0.91
C ASP A 83 10.39 8.55 -1.47
N PHE A 84 10.38 8.41 -2.80
CA PHE A 84 10.04 7.14 -3.45
C PHE A 84 10.92 5.99 -2.97
N ASN A 85 12.16 6.25 -2.55
CA ASN A 85 13.06 5.23 -2.05
C ASN A 85 12.56 4.56 -0.75
N LEU A 86 11.67 5.22 0.01
CA LEU A 86 11.08 4.65 1.23
C LEU A 86 10.36 3.33 0.95
N ILE A 87 9.80 3.16 -0.25
CA ILE A 87 9.08 1.94 -0.61
C ILE A 87 9.98 0.70 -0.57
N HIS A 88 11.28 0.87 -0.83
CA HIS A 88 12.22 -0.24 -0.82
C HIS A 88 12.40 -0.85 0.57
N ASN A 89 12.22 -0.04 1.62
CA ASN A 89 12.24 -0.55 3.00
C ASN A 89 11.03 -1.46 3.24
N HIS A 90 9.84 -1.08 2.76
CA HIS A 90 8.65 -1.91 2.87
C HIS A 90 8.81 -3.24 2.14
N PHE A 91 9.39 -3.22 0.93
CA PHE A 91 9.68 -4.44 0.20
C PHE A 91 10.64 -5.37 0.94
N LYS A 92 11.69 -4.82 1.52
CA LYS A 92 12.67 -5.58 2.29
C LYS A 92 12.01 -6.27 3.49
N LEU A 93 11.05 -5.59 4.15
CA LEU A 93 10.28 -6.19 5.25
C LEU A 93 9.35 -7.30 4.75
N SER A 94 8.79 -7.16 3.54
CA SER A 94 7.86 -8.13 2.97
C SER A 94 8.51 -9.29 2.20
N GLU A 95 9.80 -9.20 1.87
CA GLU A 95 10.50 -10.14 0.98
C GLU A 95 10.37 -11.60 1.44
N SER A 96 10.37 -11.84 2.75
CA SER A 96 10.30 -13.19 3.33
C SER A 96 8.97 -13.93 3.08
N PHE A 97 7.89 -13.21 2.75
CA PHE A 97 6.56 -13.80 2.56
C PHE A 97 5.92 -13.50 1.20
N ILE A 98 6.50 -12.59 0.40
CA ILE A 98 6.12 -12.43 -0.99
C ILE A 98 6.60 -13.66 -1.77
N LYS A 99 5.66 -14.41 -2.35
CA LYS A 99 5.97 -15.56 -3.21
C LYS A 99 6.23 -15.09 -4.65
N GLU A 100 6.92 -15.91 -5.43
CA GLU A 100 7.05 -15.69 -6.87
C GLU A 100 5.68 -15.57 -7.54
N ASN A 101 5.56 -14.64 -8.49
CA ASN A 101 4.32 -14.31 -9.21
C ASN A 101 3.19 -13.75 -8.35
N SER A 102 3.47 -13.36 -7.10
CA SER A 102 2.47 -12.63 -6.30
C SER A 102 2.16 -11.29 -6.94
N THR A 103 0.91 -10.84 -6.82
CA THR A 103 0.48 -9.52 -7.24
C THR A 103 0.61 -8.52 -6.09
N VAL A 104 1.25 -7.38 -6.36
CA VAL A 104 1.24 -6.21 -5.48
C VAL A 104 0.57 -5.07 -6.22
N TYR A 105 -0.47 -4.52 -5.60
CA TYR A 105 -1.25 -3.43 -6.16
C TYR A 105 -0.64 -2.07 -5.82
N ILE A 106 -0.72 -1.12 -6.75
CA ILE A 106 -0.23 0.25 -6.59
C ILE A 106 -1.45 1.17 -6.55
N TYR A 107 -1.75 1.68 -5.35
CA TYR A 107 -2.74 2.71 -5.12
C TYR A 107 -2.06 4.08 -5.01
N ASN A 108 -1.90 4.74 -6.16
CA ASN A 108 -1.19 6.01 -6.22
C ASN A 108 -2.18 7.18 -6.17
N LYS A 109 -2.19 7.91 -5.05
CA LYS A 109 -2.94 9.16 -4.86
C LYS A 109 -1.99 10.35 -4.61
N SER A 110 -0.71 10.21 -4.94
CA SER A 110 0.28 11.28 -4.87
C SER A 110 0.45 11.95 -6.23
N GLN A 111 0.26 13.26 -6.30
CA GLN A 111 0.58 14.09 -7.46
C GLN A 111 2.09 14.26 -7.64
N ASN A 112 2.87 14.20 -6.55
CA ASN A 112 4.32 14.37 -6.58
C ASN A 112 5.07 13.20 -7.24
N THR A 113 4.36 12.11 -7.57
CA THR A 113 4.89 11.00 -8.37
C THR A 113 4.81 11.23 -9.88
N ALA A 114 4.28 12.36 -10.37
CA ALA A 114 4.08 12.61 -11.81
C ALA A 114 5.34 12.44 -12.68
N ASN A 115 6.52 12.69 -12.11
CA ASN A 115 7.81 12.54 -12.80
C ASN A 115 8.49 11.17 -12.55
N ILE A 116 7.76 10.21 -11.98
CA ILE A 116 8.23 8.87 -11.65
C ILE A 116 7.34 7.86 -12.36
N ASN A 117 7.94 7.04 -13.24
CA ASN A 117 7.24 5.88 -13.78
C ASN A 117 7.27 4.75 -12.73
N VAL A 118 6.39 4.86 -11.73
CA VAL A 118 6.31 3.96 -10.56
C VAL A 118 6.30 2.49 -10.98
N LEU A 119 5.49 2.13 -11.96
CA LEU A 119 5.37 0.77 -12.44
C LEU A 119 6.69 0.24 -13.03
N LYS A 120 7.37 1.07 -13.85
CA LYS A 120 8.66 0.71 -14.46
C LYS A 120 9.75 0.56 -13.41
N GLU A 121 9.82 1.48 -12.45
CA GLU A 121 10.80 1.44 -11.36
C GLU A 121 10.65 0.15 -10.55
N LEU A 122 9.43 -0.15 -10.08
CA LEU A 122 9.15 -1.35 -9.28
C LEU A 122 9.43 -2.65 -10.06
N LYS A 123 8.99 -2.75 -11.32
CA LYS A 123 9.24 -3.94 -12.16
C LYS A 123 10.71 -4.17 -12.45
N SER A 124 11.50 -3.10 -12.58
CA SER A 124 12.94 -3.23 -12.86
C SER A 124 13.70 -3.88 -11.70
N LYS A 125 13.28 -3.59 -10.46
CA LYS A 125 13.93 -4.03 -9.22
C LYS A 125 13.37 -5.34 -8.67
N TYR A 126 12.05 -5.55 -8.76
CA TYR A 126 11.36 -6.70 -8.18
C TYR A 126 10.73 -7.56 -9.29
N LYS A 127 11.58 -8.25 -10.06
CA LYS A 127 11.15 -9.00 -11.26
C LYS A 127 10.24 -10.20 -10.98
N MET A 128 10.26 -10.72 -9.76
CA MET A 128 9.47 -11.88 -9.33
C MET A 128 8.05 -11.50 -8.88
N VAL A 129 7.73 -10.20 -8.84
CA VAL A 129 6.45 -9.67 -8.36
C VAL A 129 5.70 -9.04 -9.53
N GLU A 130 4.41 -9.35 -9.64
CA GLU A 130 3.53 -8.70 -10.60
C GLU A 130 2.99 -7.39 -10.00
N PHE A 131 3.18 -6.27 -10.71
CA PHE A 131 2.66 -4.97 -10.29
C PHE A 131 1.47 -4.54 -11.14
N LYS A 132 0.38 -4.13 -10.49
CA LYS A 132 -0.85 -3.64 -11.12
C LYS A 132 -1.33 -2.36 -10.44
N HIS A 133 -1.96 -1.46 -11.20
CA HIS A 133 -2.62 -0.29 -10.61
C HIS A 133 -3.93 -0.72 -9.94
N LEU A 134 -4.21 -0.16 -8.76
CA LEU A 134 -5.49 -0.28 -8.09
C LEU A 134 -6.32 0.96 -8.39
N ASN A 135 -7.43 0.77 -9.10
CA ASN A 135 -8.31 1.85 -9.54
C ASN A 135 -9.65 1.74 -8.82
N ILE A 136 -9.70 2.34 -7.63
CA ILE A 136 -10.90 2.50 -6.79
C ILE A 136 -11.04 3.97 -6.35
#